data_AF-A0A139P8J8-F1
#
_entry.id   AF-A0A139P8J8-F1
#
_cell.length_a   1.000
_cell.length_b   1.000
_cell.length_c   1.000
_cell.angle_alpha   90.00
_cell.angle_beta   90.00
_cell.angle_gamma   90.00
#
_symmetry.space_group_name_H-M   'P 1'
#
loop_
_entity.id
_entity.type
_entity.pdbx_description
1 polymer ?
#
loop_
_entity_poly.entity_id
_entity_poly.type
_entity_poly.pdbx_seq_one_letter_code
_entity_poly.pdbx_strand_id
1 'polypeptide(L)'
;MAPGTYTFHEEAAPTGYLKVIDITFQVNHDGTVEVINVGEKDAKGETNTVATNGSTVTVTDKDDDLPRKVTFSKVNLGGTEIAGAEIQIFQGKEATGNPVAKWTSEANTSHELELAPGVYTFHEAAAPTGYLAVTDIVFQVNLDGTVTVVNANGNTVEYKDGKLVVTDQTKPTGPDKDPSKETHNSNLKNQIKINLEIRGRRRKFCHSQVQKSALRYLL
;
A
#
# COMPACT_ATOMS: atom_id res chain seq x y z
N MET A 1 -30.51 -29.04 -20.44
CA MET A 1 -31.65 -28.52 -19.65
C MET A 1 -32.90 -28.72 -20.49
N ALA A 2 -34.07 -28.93 -19.88
CA ALA A 2 -35.31 -28.97 -20.64
C ALA A 2 -35.60 -27.58 -21.23
N PRO A 3 -36.39 -27.46 -22.31
CA PRO A 3 -36.86 -26.16 -22.77
C PRO A 3 -37.63 -25.44 -21.66
N GLY A 4 -37.37 -24.15 -21.48
CA GLY A 4 -37.94 -23.35 -20.39
C GLY A 4 -37.11 -22.12 -20.04
N THR A 5 -37.61 -21.33 -19.09
CA THR A 5 -36.95 -20.12 -18.58
C THR A 5 -36.12 -20.46 -17.35
N TYR A 6 -34.91 -19.94 -17.29
CA TYR A 6 -33.94 -20.17 -16.23
C TYR A 6 -33.28 -18.87 -15.79
N THR A 7 -32.80 -18.87 -14.54
CA THR A 7 -32.04 -17.76 -13.96
C THR A 7 -30.64 -18.23 -13.64
N PHE A 8 -29.64 -17.48 -14.10
CA PHE A 8 -28.27 -17.55 -13.60
C PHE A 8 -28.17 -16.63 -12.39
N HIS A 9 -27.79 -17.20 -11.24
CA HIS A 9 -27.50 -16.48 -10.01
C HIS A 9 -26.03 -16.68 -9.66
N GLU A 10 -25.26 -15.60 -9.58
CA GLU A 10 -23.92 -15.65 -9.04
C GLU A 10 -24.00 -15.58 -7.51
N GLU A 11 -23.42 -16.55 -6.80
CA GLU A 11 -23.38 -16.50 -5.33
C GLU A 11 -22.37 -15.45 -4.85
N ALA A 12 -21.17 -15.44 -5.45
CA ALA A 12 -20.11 -14.48 -5.16
C ALA A 12 -19.17 -14.34 -6.36
N ALA A 13 -18.83 -13.09 -6.70
CA ALA A 13 -17.78 -12.82 -7.68
C ALA A 13 -16.39 -13.18 -7.14
N PRO A 14 -15.45 -13.56 -8.02
CA PRO A 14 -14.05 -13.66 -7.65
C PRO A 14 -13.51 -12.33 -7.09
N THR A 15 -12.49 -12.40 -6.23
CA THR A 15 -11.85 -11.20 -5.69
C THR A 15 -11.36 -10.28 -6.82
N GLY A 16 -11.75 -9.01 -6.77
CA GLY A 16 -11.41 -8.01 -7.79
C GLY A 16 -12.47 -7.81 -8.86
N TYR A 17 -13.59 -8.51 -8.80
CA TYR A 17 -14.70 -8.41 -9.75
C TYR A 17 -15.99 -7.96 -9.08
N LEU A 18 -16.81 -7.26 -9.86
CA LEU A 18 -18.17 -6.87 -9.47
C LEU A 18 -19.13 -8.04 -9.69
N LYS A 19 -19.93 -8.31 -8.66
CA LYS A 19 -20.96 -9.34 -8.68
C LYS A 19 -22.00 -9.08 -9.76
N VAL A 20 -22.24 -10.10 -10.58
CA VAL A 20 -23.35 -10.13 -11.52
C VAL A 20 -24.61 -10.59 -10.78
N ILE A 21 -25.67 -9.80 -10.88
CA ILE A 21 -26.98 -10.17 -10.35
C ILE A 21 -27.81 -10.94 -11.38
N ASP A 22 -28.94 -11.49 -10.94
CA ASP A 22 -29.77 -12.44 -11.69
C ASP A 22 -29.95 -12.10 -13.19
N ILE A 23 -29.50 -13.02 -14.04
CA ILE A 23 -29.71 -12.99 -15.49
C ILE A 23 -30.74 -14.05 -15.83
N THR A 24 -31.71 -13.71 -16.67
CA THR A 24 -32.75 -14.65 -17.13
C THR A 24 -32.52 -15.03 -18.59
N PHE A 25 -32.51 -16.32 -18.88
CA PHE A 25 -32.37 -16.86 -20.23
C PHE A 25 -33.41 -17.96 -20.50
N GLN A 26 -33.72 -18.17 -21.77
CA GLN A 26 -34.59 -19.23 -22.25
C GLN A 26 -33.76 -20.32 -22.92
N VAL A 27 -34.09 -21.58 -22.65
CA VAL A 27 -33.65 -22.73 -23.44
C VAL A 27 -34.78 -23.07 -24.43
N ASN A 28 -34.47 -23.01 -25.72
CA ASN A 28 -35.40 -23.32 -26.80
C ASN A 28 -35.53 -24.84 -27.01
N HIS A 29 -36.59 -25.26 -27.71
CA HIS A 29 -36.83 -26.67 -28.05
C HIS A 29 -35.74 -27.29 -28.95
N ASP A 30 -35.06 -26.47 -29.74
CA ASP A 30 -33.93 -26.89 -30.58
C ASP A 30 -32.58 -26.96 -29.82
N GLY A 31 -32.60 -26.65 -28.52
CA GLY A 31 -31.42 -26.64 -27.66
C GLY A 31 -30.61 -25.35 -27.68
N THR A 32 -31.02 -24.34 -28.46
CA THR A 32 -30.39 -23.01 -28.42
C THR A 32 -30.82 -22.22 -27.18
N VAL A 33 -30.08 -21.15 -26.86
CA VAL A 33 -30.37 -20.26 -25.74
C VAL A 33 -30.54 -18.81 -26.19
N GLU A 34 -31.48 -18.12 -25.55
CA GLU A 34 -31.76 -16.68 -25.77
C GLU A 34 -31.77 -15.94 -24.42
N VAL A 35 -31.17 -14.77 -24.37
CA VAL A 35 -31.18 -13.92 -23.15
C VAL A 35 -32.50 -13.14 -23.11
N ILE A 36 -33.24 -13.28 -22.01
CA ILE A 36 -34.49 -12.54 -21.79
C ILE A 36 -34.21 -11.23 -21.05
N ASN A 37 -33.37 -11.30 -20.01
CA ASN A 37 -33.01 -10.16 -19.18
C ASN A 37 -31.57 -10.32 -18.71
N VAL A 38 -30.80 -9.24 -18.85
CA VAL A 38 -29.39 -9.16 -18.42
C VAL A 38 -29.24 -8.75 -16.95
N GLY A 39 -30.33 -8.63 -16.19
CA GLY A 39 -30.29 -8.24 -14.78
C GLY A 39 -30.23 -6.71 -14.58
N GLU A 40 -30.19 -6.26 -13.32
CA GLU A 40 -29.96 -4.84 -13.04
C GLU A 40 -28.49 -4.47 -13.30
N LYS A 41 -28.24 -3.16 -13.28
CA LYS A 41 -26.90 -2.61 -13.46
C LYS A 41 -26.03 -2.91 -12.24
N ASP A 42 -24.74 -3.08 -12.48
CA ASP A 42 -23.74 -3.25 -11.43
C ASP A 42 -23.49 -1.95 -10.63
N ALA A 43 -22.55 -2.00 -9.68
CA ALA A 43 -22.17 -0.85 -8.87
C ALA A 43 -21.55 0.32 -9.66
N LYS A 44 -21.17 0.12 -10.94
CA LYS A 44 -20.74 1.19 -11.86
C LYS A 44 -21.91 1.79 -12.65
N GLY A 45 -23.11 1.22 -12.52
CA GLY A 45 -24.27 1.59 -13.33
C GLY A 45 -24.23 1.00 -14.75
N GLU A 46 -23.39 -0.01 -14.98
CA GLU A 46 -23.22 -0.66 -16.28
C GLU A 46 -24.05 -1.95 -16.40
N THR A 47 -24.51 -2.25 -17.61
CA THR A 47 -25.27 -3.47 -17.90
C THR A 47 -24.36 -4.71 -17.87
N ASN A 48 -24.86 -5.86 -17.43
CA ASN A 48 -24.09 -7.11 -17.47
C ASN A 48 -23.77 -7.55 -18.90
N THR A 49 -22.58 -8.12 -19.08
CA THR A 49 -22.13 -8.63 -20.37
C THR A 49 -22.52 -10.09 -20.50
N VAL A 50 -23.50 -10.36 -21.35
CA VAL A 50 -24.03 -11.70 -21.60
C VAL A 50 -23.95 -12.02 -23.08
N ALA A 51 -23.41 -13.18 -23.42
CA ALA A 51 -23.34 -13.67 -24.80
C ALA A 51 -23.91 -15.08 -24.92
N THR A 52 -24.48 -15.39 -26.08
CA THR A 52 -25.03 -16.71 -26.39
C THR A 52 -24.36 -17.28 -27.63
N ASN A 53 -24.00 -18.56 -27.59
CA ASN A 53 -23.47 -19.29 -28.74
C ASN A 53 -24.06 -20.70 -28.76
N GLY A 54 -25.04 -20.93 -29.64
CA GLY A 54 -25.79 -22.19 -29.70
C GLY A 54 -26.48 -22.46 -28.37
N SER A 55 -26.02 -23.46 -27.64
CA SER A 55 -26.54 -23.88 -26.32
C SER A 55 -25.77 -23.27 -25.13
N THR A 56 -24.78 -22.41 -25.37
CA THR A 56 -23.94 -21.82 -24.32
C THR A 56 -24.39 -20.41 -23.99
N VAL A 57 -24.55 -20.11 -22.69
CA VAL A 57 -24.62 -18.75 -22.15
C VAL A 57 -23.28 -18.43 -21.49
N THR A 58 -22.68 -17.31 -21.86
CA THR A 58 -21.46 -16.79 -21.22
C THR A 58 -21.81 -15.50 -20.50
N VAL A 59 -21.55 -15.46 -19.20
CA VAL A 59 -21.64 -14.25 -18.36
C VAL A 59 -20.21 -13.81 -18.05
N THR A 60 -19.93 -12.52 -18.20
CA THR A 60 -18.60 -11.96 -17.96
C THR A 60 -18.66 -10.94 -16.82
N ASP A 61 -17.91 -11.21 -15.76
CA ASP A 61 -17.75 -10.27 -14.65
C ASP A 61 -16.87 -9.08 -15.07
N LYS A 62 -17.13 -7.92 -14.47
CA LYS A 62 -16.33 -6.71 -14.69
C LYS A 62 -15.40 -6.47 -13.53
N ASP A 63 -14.24 -5.88 -13.80
CA ASP A 63 -13.30 -5.51 -12.75
C ASP A 63 -13.93 -4.51 -11.75
N ASP A 64 -13.64 -4.64 -10.47
CA ASP A 64 -13.96 -3.65 -9.44
C ASP A 64 -12.85 -2.58 -9.38
N ASP A 65 -12.92 -1.64 -10.32
CA ASP A 65 -12.06 -0.45 -10.40
C ASP A 65 -12.70 0.80 -9.77
N LEU A 66 -13.81 0.62 -9.02
CA LEU A 66 -14.50 1.74 -8.40
C LEU A 66 -13.52 2.47 -7.45
N PRO A 67 -13.50 3.80 -7.44
CA PRO A 67 -12.59 4.53 -6.57
C PRO A 67 -12.84 4.25 -5.07
N ARG A 68 -11.77 4.31 -4.29
CA ARG A 68 -11.77 4.23 -2.82
C ARG A 68 -11.18 5.51 -2.27
N LYS A 69 -11.81 6.06 -1.24
CA LYS A 69 -11.29 7.25 -0.56
C LYS A 69 -10.03 6.89 0.22
N VAL A 70 -8.94 7.59 -0.06
CA VAL A 70 -7.67 7.47 0.65
C VAL A 70 -7.29 8.83 1.20
N THR A 71 -7.03 8.89 2.50
CA THR A 71 -6.55 10.10 3.17
C THR A 71 -5.04 10.00 3.39
N PHE A 72 -4.32 11.07 3.08
CA PHE A 72 -2.87 11.20 3.20
C PHE A 72 -2.53 12.28 4.22
N SER A 73 -1.57 12.00 5.08
CA SER A 73 -1.05 12.97 6.06
C SER A 73 0.46 13.07 5.96
N LYS A 74 0.95 14.30 5.80
CA LYS A 74 2.37 14.61 5.86
C LYS A 74 2.70 15.22 7.20
N VAL A 75 3.48 14.52 8.02
CA VAL A 75 3.74 14.93 9.41
C VAL A 75 5.24 15.04 9.70
N ASN A 76 5.58 15.76 10.77
CA ASN A 76 6.92 15.69 11.38
C ASN A 76 7.01 14.54 12.40
N LEU A 77 8.19 14.32 12.99
CA LEU A 77 8.42 13.31 14.04
C LEU A 77 7.50 13.45 15.27
N GLY A 78 6.94 14.63 15.51
CA GLY A 78 5.97 14.88 16.58
C GLY A 78 4.52 14.55 16.21
N GLY A 79 4.26 14.11 14.97
CA GLY A 79 2.94 13.80 14.46
C GLY A 79 2.11 15.02 14.03
N THR A 80 2.70 16.22 14.00
CA THR A 80 2.01 17.43 13.53
C THR A 80 2.08 17.50 12.01
N GLU A 81 0.96 17.81 11.35
CA GLU A 81 0.93 17.98 9.90
C GLU A 81 1.70 19.23 9.46
N ILE A 82 2.52 19.08 8.43
CA ILE A 82 3.48 20.09 7.96
C ILE A 82 3.16 20.55 6.55
N ALA A 83 3.31 21.84 6.31
CA ALA A 83 3.13 22.44 4.99
C ALA A 83 4.40 22.39 4.13
N GLY A 84 4.20 22.42 2.81
CA GLY A 84 5.26 22.71 1.84
C GLY A 84 5.97 21.50 1.23
N ALA A 85 5.49 20.27 1.48
CA ALA A 85 5.97 19.10 0.74
C ALA A 85 5.25 19.05 -0.62
N GLU A 86 5.97 18.99 -1.72
CA GLU A 86 5.37 18.72 -3.03
C GLU A 86 5.22 17.22 -3.23
N ILE A 87 3.98 16.74 -3.21
CA ILE A 87 3.65 15.32 -3.24
C ILE A 87 3.02 14.95 -4.59
N GLN A 88 3.42 13.79 -5.10
CA GLN A 88 2.88 13.18 -6.32
C GLN A 88 2.53 11.72 -6.04
N ILE A 89 1.43 11.25 -6.63
CA ILE A 89 1.04 9.84 -6.61
C ILE A 89 1.14 9.29 -8.02
N PHE A 90 1.85 8.19 -8.17
CA PHE A 90 1.97 7.46 -9.43
C PHE A 90 1.28 6.11 -9.33
N GLN A 91 0.68 5.66 -10.42
CA GLN A 91 0.18 4.28 -10.52
C GLN A 91 1.36 3.33 -10.77
N GLY A 92 1.38 2.21 -10.04
CA GLY A 92 2.45 1.22 -10.10
C GLY A 92 3.49 1.39 -8.99
N LYS A 93 4.59 0.63 -9.12
CA LYS A 93 5.65 0.52 -8.11
C LYS A 93 6.77 1.56 -8.26
N GLU A 94 6.73 2.34 -9.32
CA GLU A 94 7.77 3.31 -9.68
C GLU A 94 7.12 4.65 -10.01
N ALA A 95 7.81 5.75 -9.70
CA ALA A 95 7.40 7.10 -10.07
C ALA A 95 7.71 7.39 -11.56
N THR A 96 6.97 6.75 -12.47
CA THR A 96 7.17 6.88 -13.92
C THR A 96 5.94 7.42 -14.65
N GLY A 97 6.16 8.30 -15.62
CA GLY A 97 5.09 8.87 -16.44
C GLY A 97 4.43 10.08 -15.79
N ASN A 98 3.11 10.22 -15.97
CA ASN A 98 2.34 11.31 -15.36
C ASN A 98 1.78 10.85 -14.01
N PRO A 99 1.84 11.70 -12.97
CA PRO A 99 1.20 11.38 -11.71
C PRO A 99 -0.33 11.38 -11.87
N VAL A 100 -1.01 10.48 -11.15
CA VAL A 100 -2.47 10.45 -11.04
C VAL A 100 -3.01 11.55 -10.13
N ALA A 101 -2.16 12.08 -9.24
CA ALA A 101 -2.45 13.24 -8.41
C ALA A 101 -1.17 13.99 -8.03
N LYS A 102 -1.25 15.32 -7.88
CA LYS A 102 -0.18 16.17 -7.33
C LYS A 102 -0.77 17.23 -6.42
N TRP A 103 -0.18 17.45 -5.25
CA TRP A 103 -0.54 18.55 -4.36
C TRP A 103 0.66 19.02 -3.53
N THR A 104 0.51 20.16 -2.85
CA THR A 104 1.45 20.62 -1.84
C THR A 104 0.81 20.40 -0.46
N SER A 105 1.54 19.82 0.48
CA SER A 105 1.01 19.59 1.83
C SER A 105 0.71 20.91 2.55
N GLU A 106 -0.27 20.87 3.44
CA GLU A 106 -0.72 22.02 4.23
C GLU A 106 -0.56 21.72 5.73
N ALA A 107 -0.37 22.76 6.53
CA ALA A 107 -0.21 22.61 7.97
C ALA A 107 -1.56 22.30 8.62
N ASN A 108 -1.60 21.28 9.48
CA ASN A 108 -2.82 20.82 10.16
C ASN A 108 -3.96 20.35 9.24
N THR A 109 -3.65 20.02 7.97
CA THR A 109 -4.63 19.52 7.01
C THR A 109 -4.15 18.22 6.35
N SER A 110 -5.00 17.18 6.38
CA SER A 110 -4.83 15.96 5.60
C SER A 110 -5.40 16.13 4.19
N HIS A 111 -4.88 15.38 3.22
CA HIS A 111 -5.34 15.41 1.84
C HIS A 111 -6.15 14.15 1.50
N GLU A 112 -7.28 14.29 0.81
CA GLU A 112 -8.10 13.15 0.38
C GLU A 112 -8.03 12.97 -1.14
N LEU A 113 -7.92 11.73 -1.59
CA LEU A 113 -8.02 11.33 -2.99
C LEU A 113 -8.98 10.15 -3.13
N GLU A 114 -9.57 10.01 -4.31
CA GLU A 114 -10.24 8.78 -4.70
C GLU A 114 -9.36 7.99 -5.68
N LEU A 115 -8.95 6.79 -5.28
CA LEU A 115 -8.07 5.91 -6.04
C LEU A 115 -8.73 4.55 -6.22
N ALA A 116 -8.72 4.01 -7.44
CA ALA A 116 -9.13 2.63 -7.66
C ALA A 116 -8.25 1.65 -6.86
N PRO A 117 -8.75 0.46 -6.51
CA PRO A 117 -7.93 -0.61 -5.97
C PRO A 117 -6.70 -0.87 -6.87
N GLY A 118 -5.52 -0.93 -6.27
CA GLY A 118 -4.29 -1.01 -7.05
C GLY A 118 -3.04 -0.62 -6.27
N VAL A 119 -1.88 -0.81 -6.93
CA VAL A 119 -0.58 -0.44 -6.38
C VAL A 119 -0.19 0.96 -6.86
N TYR A 120 0.33 1.76 -5.95
CA TYR A 120 0.71 3.15 -6.17
C TYR A 120 2.05 3.46 -5.51
N THR A 121 2.65 4.56 -5.97
CA THR A 121 3.88 5.12 -5.41
C THR A 121 3.60 6.54 -4.92
N PHE A 122 3.87 6.79 -3.64
CA PHE A 122 3.98 8.12 -3.06
C PHE A 122 5.38 8.65 -3.33
N HIS A 123 5.47 9.75 -4.07
CA HIS A 123 6.70 10.42 -4.43
C HIS A 123 6.70 11.85 -3.86
N GLU A 124 7.71 12.19 -3.08
CA GLU A 124 7.93 13.57 -2.64
C GLU A 124 8.91 14.24 -3.59
N ALA A 125 8.37 15.10 -4.46
CA ALA A 125 9.17 15.82 -5.45
C ALA A 125 10.04 16.91 -4.81
N ALA A 126 9.57 17.51 -3.72
CA ALA A 126 10.32 18.47 -2.92
C ALA A 126 9.91 18.42 -1.45
N ALA A 127 10.90 18.27 -0.58
CA ALA A 127 10.70 18.30 0.87
C ALA A 127 10.42 19.73 1.37
N PRO A 128 9.68 19.89 2.47
CA PRO A 128 9.55 21.18 3.15
C PRO A 128 10.92 21.74 3.58
N THR A 129 11.02 23.06 3.66
CA THR A 129 12.24 23.71 4.15
C THR A 129 12.58 23.24 5.57
N GLY A 130 13.81 22.79 5.77
CA GLY A 130 14.29 22.29 7.07
C GLY A 130 14.07 20.80 7.31
N TYR A 131 13.54 20.06 6.32
CA TYR A 131 13.33 18.61 6.39
C TYR A 131 14.19 17.87 5.37
N LEU A 132 14.37 16.57 5.60
CA LEU A 132 14.98 15.63 4.66
C LEU A 132 13.88 15.07 3.77
N ALA A 133 14.15 14.94 2.47
CA ALA A 133 13.20 14.33 1.55
C ALA A 133 12.98 12.85 1.90
N VAL A 134 11.72 12.41 1.85
CA VAL A 134 11.40 11.00 1.86
C VAL A 134 11.63 10.41 0.47
N THR A 135 12.22 9.22 0.42
CA THR A 135 12.29 8.46 -0.84
C THR A 135 10.92 7.90 -1.19
N ASP A 136 10.75 7.40 -2.40
CA ASP A 136 9.50 6.79 -2.86
C ASP A 136 8.98 5.72 -1.89
N ILE A 137 7.66 5.69 -1.68
CA ILE A 137 6.98 4.70 -0.86
C ILE A 137 5.93 4.00 -1.72
N VAL A 138 5.95 2.67 -1.75
CA VAL A 138 4.95 1.88 -2.48
C VAL A 138 3.84 1.48 -1.51
N PHE A 139 2.59 1.76 -1.90
CA PHE A 139 1.40 1.39 -1.15
C PHE A 139 0.37 0.74 -2.08
N GLN A 140 -0.57 -0.01 -1.50
CA GLN A 140 -1.67 -0.65 -2.21
C GLN A 140 -2.99 -0.21 -1.60
N VAL A 141 -3.91 0.26 -2.45
CA VAL A 141 -5.31 0.47 -2.11
C VAL A 141 -6.04 -0.86 -2.29
N ASN A 142 -6.67 -1.35 -1.24
CA ASN A 142 -7.38 -2.62 -1.23
C ASN A 142 -8.84 -2.45 -1.66
N LEU A 143 -9.51 -3.54 -2.04
CA LEU A 143 -10.91 -3.55 -2.48
C LEU A 143 -11.88 -3.04 -1.40
N ASP A 144 -11.54 -3.22 -0.12
CA ASP A 144 -12.31 -2.73 1.04
C ASP A 144 -12.04 -1.24 1.38
N GLY A 145 -11.17 -0.57 0.62
CA GLY A 145 -10.77 0.82 0.83
C GLY A 145 -9.66 1.03 1.86
N THR A 146 -9.14 -0.02 2.48
CA THR A 146 -7.94 0.08 3.34
C THR A 146 -6.66 0.24 2.51
N VAL A 147 -5.57 0.67 3.15
CA VAL A 147 -4.26 0.80 2.50
C VAL A 147 -3.22 -0.11 3.16
N THR A 148 -2.48 -0.83 2.32
CA THR A 148 -1.32 -1.63 2.72
C THR A 148 -0.04 -0.88 2.32
N VAL A 149 0.89 -0.67 3.25
CA VAL A 149 2.26 -0.23 2.90
C VAL A 149 3.02 -1.43 2.35
N VAL A 150 3.36 -1.40 1.05
CA VAL A 150 4.06 -2.48 0.37
C VAL A 150 5.57 -2.35 0.55
N ASN A 151 6.10 -1.14 0.42
CA ASN A 151 7.52 -0.86 0.65
C ASN A 151 7.72 0.59 1.12
N ALA A 152 8.29 0.76 2.32
CA ALA A 152 8.57 2.06 2.89
C ALA A 152 9.93 2.66 2.45
N ASN A 153 10.82 1.87 1.83
CA ASN A 153 12.17 2.27 1.45
C ASN A 153 13.00 2.92 2.59
N GLY A 154 12.77 2.49 3.83
CA GLY A 154 13.45 3.03 5.01
C GLY A 154 12.82 4.31 5.59
N ASN A 155 11.78 4.85 4.96
CA ASN A 155 11.00 5.94 5.50
C ASN A 155 10.09 5.48 6.65
N THR A 156 9.62 6.43 7.45
CA THR A 156 8.59 6.19 8.47
C THR A 156 7.22 6.47 7.85
N VAL A 157 6.46 5.39 7.61
CA VAL A 157 5.10 5.45 7.05
C VAL A 157 4.22 4.39 7.71
N GLU A 158 2.97 4.75 7.98
CA GLU A 158 1.99 3.87 8.59
C GLU A 158 0.58 4.16 8.04
N TYR A 159 -0.25 3.12 7.93
CA TYR A 159 -1.68 3.30 7.73
C TYR A 159 -2.40 3.17 9.07
N LYS A 160 -2.96 4.27 9.57
CA LYS A 160 -3.66 4.33 10.85
C LYS A 160 -4.82 5.31 10.79
N ASP A 161 -5.89 5.04 11.53
CA ASP A 161 -7.06 5.91 11.63
C ASP A 161 -7.65 6.30 10.25
N GLY A 162 -7.57 5.38 9.27
CA GLY A 162 -8.01 5.61 7.89
C GLY A 162 -7.07 6.46 7.03
N LYS A 163 -5.87 6.80 7.51
CA LYS A 163 -4.90 7.67 6.83
C LYS A 163 -3.57 6.97 6.55
N LEU A 164 -3.01 7.21 5.38
CA LEU A 164 -1.59 6.94 5.09
C LEU A 164 -0.76 8.11 5.62
N VAL A 165 -0.04 7.89 6.72
CA VAL A 165 0.75 8.91 7.41
C VAL A 165 2.22 8.75 7.04
N VAL A 166 2.79 9.76 6.37
CA VAL A 166 4.21 9.81 5.96
C VAL A 166 4.93 10.85 6.82
N THR A 167 5.96 10.40 7.54
CA THR A 167 6.69 11.22 8.52
C THR A 167 8.02 11.70 7.96
N ASP A 168 8.26 13.02 7.97
CA ASP A 168 9.57 13.60 7.68
C ASP A 168 10.46 13.69 8.91
N GLN A 169 11.75 13.59 8.63
CA GLN A 169 12.81 13.92 9.57
C GLN A 169 13.33 15.32 9.30
N THR A 170 13.63 16.07 10.37
CA THR A 170 14.28 17.37 10.24
C THR A 170 15.70 17.22 9.72
N LYS A 171 16.15 18.17 8.89
CA LYS A 171 17.55 18.26 8.49
C LYS A 171 18.39 18.60 9.73
N PRO A 172 19.54 17.92 9.96
CA PRO A 172 20.43 18.25 11.06
C PRO A 172 20.88 19.71 10.97
N THR A 173 20.70 20.49 12.05
CA THR A 173 21.20 21.86 12.15
C THR A 173 22.49 21.86 12.97
N GLY A 174 23.63 22.07 12.30
CA GLY A 174 24.95 22.26 12.91
C GLY A 174 25.74 23.35 12.17
N PRO A 175 26.73 23.99 12.80
CA PRO A 175 27.46 25.11 12.20
C PRO A 175 28.29 24.61 11.01
N ASP A 176 28.36 25.44 9.98
CA ASP A 176 29.10 25.26 8.74
C ASP A 176 30.51 24.67 8.97
N LYS A 177 30.78 23.52 8.35
CA LYS A 177 32.14 23.08 8.05
C LYS A 177 32.22 22.88 6.54
N ASP A 178 32.77 23.89 5.89
CA ASP A 178 33.44 23.84 4.58
C ASP A 178 33.79 22.40 4.14
N PRO A 179 33.19 21.87 3.05
CA PRO A 179 33.43 20.51 2.58
C PRO A 179 34.84 20.30 1.99
N SER A 180 35.72 21.31 1.98
CA SER A 180 37.08 21.17 1.44
C SER A 180 38.16 20.72 2.43
N LYS A 181 37.85 20.52 3.73
CA LYS A 181 38.81 19.96 4.70
C LYS A 181 38.17 19.07 5.78
N GLU A 182 37.86 17.82 5.46
CA GLU A 182 38.03 16.71 6.42
C GLU A 182 38.18 15.39 5.66
N THR A 183 39.42 14.90 5.66
CA THR A 183 39.84 13.66 5.02
C THR A 183 39.26 12.47 5.79
N HIS A 184 38.45 11.66 5.11
CA HIS A 184 38.28 10.22 5.28
C HIS A 184 38.25 9.70 6.74
N ASN A 185 37.12 9.84 7.44
CA ASN A 185 36.97 9.22 8.77
C ASN A 185 36.10 7.95 8.73
N SER A 186 36.81 6.83 8.78
CA SER A 186 36.54 5.47 9.24
C SER A 186 35.61 5.25 10.45
N ASN A 187 34.79 6.22 10.86
CA ASN A 187 34.15 6.21 12.18
C ASN A 187 32.84 5.39 12.26
N LEU A 188 32.02 5.31 11.20
CA LEU A 188 30.81 4.46 11.26
C LEU A 188 31.16 2.96 11.33
N LYS A 189 32.19 2.52 10.60
CA LYS A 189 32.62 1.11 10.62
C LYS A 189 33.28 0.73 11.95
N ASN A 190 33.98 1.65 12.61
CA ASN A 190 34.52 1.40 13.95
C ASN A 190 33.42 1.38 15.03
N GLN A 191 32.40 2.25 14.94
CA GLN A 191 31.29 2.23 15.91
C GLN A 191 30.47 0.93 15.82
N ILE A 192 30.25 0.41 14.60
CA ILE A 192 29.57 -0.87 14.39
C ILE A 192 30.43 -2.06 14.86
N LYS A 193 31.75 -2.05 14.59
CA LYS A 193 32.68 -3.09 15.09
C LYS A 193 32.75 -3.13 16.62
N ILE A 194 32.88 -1.96 17.27
CA ILE A 194 32.93 -1.85 18.73
C ILE A 194 31.62 -2.35 19.36
N ASN A 195 30.47 -2.04 18.76
CA ASN A 195 29.17 -2.53 19.25
C ASN A 195 28.99 -4.05 19.09
N LEU A 196 29.55 -4.68 18.04
CA LEU A 196 29.56 -6.13 17.89
C LEU A 196 30.51 -6.83 18.89
N GLU A 197 31.70 -6.28 19.14
CA GLU A 197 32.66 -6.83 20.10
C GLU A 197 32.17 -6.74 21.56
N ILE A 198 31.49 -5.65 21.93
CA ILE A 198 30.87 -5.48 23.26
C ILE A 198 29.74 -6.51 23.45
N ARG A 199 28.89 -6.73 22.44
CA ARG A 199 27.82 -7.75 22.48
C ARG A 199 28.39 -9.17 22.55
N GLY A 200 29.53 -9.43 21.90
CA GLY A 200 30.24 -10.72 21.97
C GLY A 200 30.87 -10.99 23.35
N ARG A 201 31.50 -9.99 23.97
CA ARG A 201 32.10 -10.13 25.32
C ARG A 201 31.06 -10.28 26.43
N ARG A 202 29.91 -9.60 26.34
CA ARG A 202 28.81 -9.75 27.32
C ARG A 202 28.21 -11.17 27.34
N ARG A 203 28.12 -11.85 26.18
CA ARG A 203 27.66 -13.26 26.12
C ARG A 203 28.68 -14.23 26.75
N LYS A 204 29.98 -14.01 26.57
CA LYS A 204 31.03 -14.83 27.20
C LYS A 204 31.13 -14.63 28.71
N PHE A 205 30.86 -13.41 29.22
CA PHE A 205 30.87 -13.12 30.65
C PHE A 205 29.69 -13.75 31.39
N CYS A 206 28.51 -13.79 30.78
CA CYS A 206 27.32 -14.45 31.33
C CYS A 206 27.50 -15.98 31.43
N HIS A 207 28.10 -16.61 30.42
CA HIS A 207 28.38 -18.06 30.45
C HIS A 207 29.46 -18.46 31.48
N SER A 208 30.44 -17.60 31.73
CA SER A 208 31.52 -17.80 32.71
C SER A 208 31.03 -17.71 34.18
N GLN A 209 30.11 -16.79 34.48
CA GLN A 209 29.60 -16.67 35.85
C GLN A 209 28.59 -17.76 36.24
N VAL A 210 27.84 -18.32 35.28
CA VAL A 210 26.94 -19.45 35.56
C VAL A 210 27.75 -20.73 35.88
N GLN A 211 28.93 -20.94 35.28
CA GLN A 211 29.77 -22.11 35.61
C GLN A 211 30.58 -21.97 36.91
N LYS A 212 30.89 -20.75 37.37
CA LYS A 212 31.60 -20.55 38.66
C LYS A 212 30.70 -20.66 39.89
N SER A 213 29.38 -20.55 39.74
CA SER A 213 28.43 -20.76 40.85
C SER A 213 28.08 -22.23 41.09
N ALA A 214 28.43 -23.14 40.18
CA ALA A 214 28.16 -24.58 40.32
C ALA A 214 29.29 -25.35 41.06
N LEU A 215 30.36 -24.68 41.48
CA LEU A 215 31.53 -25.31 42.13
C LEU A 215 31.78 -24.79 43.56
N ARG A 216 30.72 -24.70 44.37
CA ARG A 216 30.80 -24.57 45.84
C ARG A 216 29.65 -25.31 46.52
N TYR A 217 29.53 -26.61 46.27
CA TYR A 217 28.80 -27.57 47.10
C TYR A 217 29.39 -28.96 46.83
N LEU A 218 30.58 -29.22 47.36
CA LEU A 218 31.18 -30.55 47.54
C LEU A 218 32.52 -30.38 48.25
N LEU A 219 32.45 -30.35 49.58
CA LEU A 219 33.44 -30.84 50.56
C LEU A 219 32.74 -30.85 51.92
#